data_AF-A0A8J6HU37-F1
#
_entry.id   AF-A0A8J6HU37-F1
#
_cell.length_a   1.000
_cell.length_b   1.000
_cell.length_c   1.000
_cell.angle_alpha   90.00
_cell.angle_beta   90.00
_cell.angle_gamma   90.00
#
_symmetry.space_group_name_H-M   'P 1'
#
loop_
_entity.id
_entity.type
_entity.pdbx_description
1 polymer ?
#
loop_
_entity_poly.entity_id
_entity_poly.type
_entity_poly.pdbx_seq_one_letter_code
_entity_poly.pdbx_strand_id
1 'polypeptide(L)'
;MKLLLCFAFAAIVIGAQALTDEQIQKRNKISKECQQVSGVSQETIDKVRTGVLVDDPKMKKHVLCFSKKTGVATEAGDTNVEVLKAKLKHVASDEEVDKIVQKCVVKKATPEETAYDTFKFQAITLEQAETMYKIGSKCQNETGVSQEIVNRARNDDWEDDPKLKQQILCVSKKLGLATESGEMVVDSWRSGLRKVSISDEEVERIVNECVVKKDTPEETAFNAVKCTQIPNEAISEIEKKCQNEIGVSQEVLNRAHNGDWGDDPKLKEQMLCMFKKFGLATESGEMVVDLWRSLLKQLGINDEEVESIVNECVVKKDTPEETAFNTAKSHDIQNQAEANGRRRRSAKNAVVVDFWREKVRKVSDDDEETEKIVKCVVKRDTIEETVFHTFKCVMKNKPKFSPVD
;
A
#
# COMPACT_ATOMS: atom_id res chain seq x y z
N MET A 1 5.59 0.46 -10.27
CA MET A 1 6.07 0.09 -8.92
C MET A 1 6.64 1.31 -8.21
N LYS A 2 5.89 1.91 -7.29
CA LYS A 2 6.28 3.13 -6.54
C LYS A 2 6.09 2.95 -5.01
N LEU A 3 5.94 1.71 -4.54
CA LEU A 3 5.16 1.44 -3.32
C LEU A 3 5.89 0.68 -2.20
N LEU A 4 7.17 0.35 -2.33
CA LEU A 4 7.89 -0.36 -1.25
C LEU A 4 9.12 0.40 -0.72
N LEU A 5 9.63 1.39 -1.45
CA LEU A 5 10.84 2.11 -1.07
C LEU A 5 10.67 3.14 0.04
N CYS A 6 9.45 3.61 0.29
CA CYS A 6 9.18 4.47 1.47
C CYS A 6 9.13 3.67 2.78
N PHE A 7 8.89 2.35 2.76
CA PHE A 7 8.45 1.64 3.97
C PHE A 7 9.56 1.19 4.92
N ALA A 8 10.79 0.98 4.45
CA ALA A 8 11.91 0.55 5.30
C ALA A 8 12.86 1.68 5.70
N PHE A 9 13.02 2.73 4.88
CA PHE A 9 13.99 3.81 5.14
C PHE A 9 13.39 5.16 5.54
N ALA A 10 12.16 5.50 5.12
CA ALA A 10 11.47 6.69 5.68
C ALA A 10 11.12 6.49 7.17
N ALA A 11 11.16 5.24 7.63
CA ALA A 11 11.03 4.83 9.02
C ALA A 11 12.06 5.47 9.95
N ILE A 12 13.31 5.71 9.51
CA ILE A 12 14.43 6.11 10.41
C ILE A 12 14.20 7.47 11.08
N VAL A 13 13.22 8.23 10.60
CA VAL A 13 13.12 9.63 10.90
C VAL A 13 11.64 10.03 10.96
N ILE A 14 11.00 10.09 12.13
CA ILE A 14 9.69 10.73 12.33
C ILE A 14 9.84 11.79 13.44
N GLY A 15 9.39 13.03 13.16
CA GLY A 15 9.59 14.18 14.03
C GLY A 15 8.71 14.16 15.28
N ALA A 16 9.08 14.98 16.27
CA ALA A 16 8.49 15.09 17.60
C ALA A 16 6.96 15.38 17.62
N GLN A 17 6.09 14.35 17.56
CA GLN A 17 4.78 14.31 18.21
C GLN A 17 4.21 12.87 18.27
N ALA A 18 4.27 12.24 19.45
CA ALA A 18 3.68 10.92 19.72
C ALA A 18 2.16 11.03 19.69
N LEU A 19 1.46 9.93 19.36
CA LEU A 19 0.09 9.82 19.82
C LEU A 19 0.08 9.72 21.35
N THR A 20 -0.66 10.59 22.02
CA THR A 20 -0.84 10.55 23.48
C THR A 20 -1.61 9.28 23.87
N ASP A 21 -1.50 8.86 25.13
CA ASP A 21 -2.30 7.74 25.66
C ASP A 21 -3.81 7.95 25.43
N GLU A 22 -4.25 9.21 25.50
CA GLU A 22 -5.61 9.61 25.17
C GLU A 22 -5.96 9.36 23.69
N GLN A 23 -5.05 9.67 22.77
CA GLN A 23 -5.23 9.39 21.34
C GLN A 23 -5.24 7.88 21.04
N ILE A 24 -4.42 7.09 21.74
CA ILE A 24 -4.41 5.62 21.65
C ILE A 24 -5.74 5.05 22.15
N GLN A 25 -6.22 5.50 23.31
CA GLN A 25 -7.51 5.07 23.86
C GLN A 25 -8.67 5.44 22.93
N LYS A 26 -8.68 6.67 22.41
CA LYS A 26 -9.68 7.15 21.44
C LYS A 26 -9.67 6.33 20.16
N ARG A 27 -8.49 6.03 19.60
CA ARG A 27 -8.33 5.14 18.44
C ARG A 27 -8.90 3.76 18.71
N ASN A 28 -8.51 3.14 19.82
CA ASN A 28 -8.94 1.78 20.17
C ASN A 28 -10.46 1.71 20.39
N LYS A 29 -11.05 2.75 20.99
CA LYS A 29 -12.50 2.89 21.12
C LYS A 29 -13.19 2.96 19.76
N ILE A 30 -12.75 3.86 18.87
CA ILE A 30 -13.30 3.98 17.50
C ILE A 30 -13.16 2.67 16.73
N SER A 31 -12.01 2.00 16.83
CA SER A 31 -11.77 0.72 16.17
C SER A 31 -12.72 -0.37 16.68
N LYS A 32 -12.97 -0.47 17.99
CA LYS A 32 -13.98 -1.40 18.54
C LYS A 32 -15.40 -1.09 18.04
N GLU A 33 -15.80 0.17 17.99
CA GLU A 33 -17.09 0.57 17.41
C GLU A 33 -17.19 0.18 15.93
N CYS A 34 -16.14 0.45 15.15
CA CYS A 34 -16.11 0.10 13.73
C CYS A 34 -16.01 -1.40 13.47
N GLN A 35 -15.41 -2.16 14.38
CA GLN A 35 -15.42 -3.62 14.36
C GLN A 35 -16.84 -4.18 14.46
N GLN A 36 -17.67 -3.61 15.35
CA GLN A 36 -19.08 -4.01 15.47
C GLN A 36 -19.88 -3.71 14.19
N VAL A 37 -19.59 -2.59 13.52
CA VAL A 37 -20.27 -2.19 12.26
C VAL A 37 -19.81 -3.03 11.06
N SER A 38 -18.52 -3.33 10.98
CA SER A 38 -17.91 -4.02 9.84
C SER A 38 -18.00 -5.53 9.93
N GLY A 39 -18.02 -6.08 11.16
CA GLY A 39 -17.92 -7.52 11.42
C GLY A 39 -16.53 -8.10 11.09
N VAL A 40 -15.52 -7.25 10.93
CA VAL A 40 -14.13 -7.70 10.72
C VAL A 40 -13.60 -8.41 11.96
N SER A 41 -12.81 -9.46 11.79
CA SER A 41 -12.26 -10.20 12.92
C SER A 41 -11.18 -9.37 13.66
N GLN A 42 -11.00 -9.63 14.95
CA GLN A 42 -9.91 -9.00 15.71
C GLN A 42 -8.54 -9.38 15.12
N GLU A 43 -8.39 -10.63 14.69
CA GLU A 43 -7.18 -11.12 14.04
C GLU A 43 -6.85 -10.34 12.75
N THR A 44 -7.84 -10.06 11.91
CA THR A 44 -7.66 -9.26 10.69
C THR A 44 -7.27 -7.81 11.03
N ILE A 45 -7.88 -7.23 12.08
CA ILE A 45 -7.48 -5.89 12.55
C ILE A 45 -6.04 -5.90 13.04
N ASP A 46 -5.63 -6.92 13.80
CA ASP A 46 -4.29 -7.01 14.36
C ASP A 46 -3.24 -7.27 13.27
N LYS A 47 -3.58 -8.08 12.25
CA LYS A 47 -2.79 -8.22 11.00
C LYS A 47 -2.57 -6.88 10.31
N VAL A 48 -3.62 -6.08 10.14
CA VAL A 48 -3.51 -4.74 9.54
C VAL A 48 -2.74 -3.76 10.42
N ARG A 49 -2.90 -3.84 11.76
CA ARG A 49 -2.11 -3.03 12.71
C ARG A 49 -0.63 -3.38 12.70
N THR A 50 -0.28 -4.64 12.39
CA THR A 50 1.09 -5.15 12.31
C THR A 50 1.68 -5.09 10.90
N GLY A 51 0.92 -4.61 9.91
CA GLY A 51 1.44 -4.21 8.59
C GLY A 51 1.11 -5.14 7.46
N VAL A 52 0.34 -6.18 7.75
CA VAL A 52 -0.21 -7.06 6.74
C VAL A 52 -1.45 -6.39 6.15
N LEU A 53 -1.32 -5.84 4.94
CA LEU A 53 -2.49 -5.39 4.19
C LEU A 53 -3.36 -6.61 3.86
N VAL A 54 -4.64 -6.54 4.25
CA VAL A 54 -5.60 -7.63 4.00
C VAL A 54 -6.70 -7.08 3.12
N ASP A 55 -6.78 -7.52 1.85
CA ASP A 55 -7.84 -7.11 0.92
C ASP A 55 -9.18 -7.79 1.25
N ASP A 56 -9.70 -7.56 2.45
CA ASP A 56 -10.95 -8.14 2.96
C ASP A 56 -12.10 -7.09 2.92
N PRO A 57 -13.28 -7.42 2.36
CA PRO A 57 -14.41 -6.49 2.30
C PRO A 57 -14.86 -5.93 3.66
N LYS A 58 -14.75 -6.72 4.73
CA LYS A 58 -15.09 -6.25 6.09
C LYS A 58 -14.02 -5.31 6.60
N MET A 59 -12.74 -5.55 6.28
CA MET A 59 -11.66 -4.63 6.59
C MET A 59 -11.83 -3.28 5.87
N LYS A 60 -12.22 -3.25 4.59
CA LYS A 60 -12.51 -1.98 3.89
C LYS A 60 -13.65 -1.20 4.53
N LYS A 61 -14.71 -1.91 4.94
CA LYS A 61 -15.82 -1.34 5.70
C LYS A 61 -15.38 -0.81 7.07
N HIS A 62 -14.46 -1.51 7.74
CA HIS A 62 -13.84 -1.05 8.98
C HIS A 62 -13.07 0.25 8.77
N VAL A 63 -12.23 0.30 7.73
CA VAL A 63 -11.44 1.49 7.38
C VAL A 63 -12.34 2.68 7.03
N LEU A 64 -13.40 2.49 6.23
CA LEU A 64 -14.34 3.57 5.95
C LEU A 64 -15.01 4.11 7.22
N CYS A 65 -15.50 3.22 8.09
CA CYS A 65 -16.09 3.62 9.37
C CYS A 65 -15.08 4.42 10.22
N PHE A 66 -13.85 3.94 10.29
CA PHE A 66 -12.79 4.59 11.06
C PHE A 66 -12.45 5.97 10.49
N SER A 67 -12.31 6.08 9.16
CA SER A 67 -12.02 7.32 8.46
C SER A 67 -13.13 8.36 8.64
N LYS A 68 -14.40 7.96 8.63
CA LYS A 68 -15.54 8.85 8.94
C LYS A 68 -15.48 9.36 10.37
N LYS A 69 -15.34 8.46 11.35
CA LYS A 69 -15.29 8.83 12.78
C LYS A 69 -14.07 9.68 13.15
N THR A 70 -13.00 9.63 12.35
CA THR A 70 -11.81 10.46 12.54
C THR A 70 -11.77 11.71 11.66
N GLY A 71 -12.81 11.93 10.85
CA GLY A 71 -12.96 13.09 9.96
C GLY A 71 -12.13 13.04 8.67
N VAL A 72 -11.38 11.95 8.43
CA VAL A 72 -10.56 11.75 7.21
C VAL A 72 -11.44 11.43 6.00
N ALA A 73 -12.61 10.84 6.22
CA ALA A 73 -13.64 10.69 5.20
C ALA A 73 -14.87 11.50 5.57
N THR A 74 -15.54 12.06 4.57
CA THR A 74 -16.85 12.70 4.71
C THR A 74 -17.95 11.64 4.92
N GLU A 75 -19.16 12.06 5.24
CA GLU A 75 -20.30 11.13 5.32
C GLU A 75 -20.63 10.46 3.98
N ALA A 76 -20.32 11.10 2.85
CA ALA A 76 -20.41 10.50 1.53
C ALA A 76 -19.31 9.46 1.26
N GLY A 77 -18.27 9.41 2.12
CA GLY A 77 -17.12 8.52 1.97
C GLY A 77 -16.02 9.04 1.08
N ASP A 78 -16.12 10.29 0.64
CA ASP A 78 -15.03 10.99 -0.04
C ASP A 78 -13.95 11.38 0.97
N THR A 79 -12.68 11.43 0.55
CA THR A 79 -11.59 11.82 1.44
C THR A 79 -11.67 13.34 1.72
N ASN A 80 -11.69 13.70 3.00
CA ASN A 80 -11.54 15.09 3.43
C ASN A 80 -10.06 15.48 3.35
N VAL A 81 -9.69 16.07 2.22
CA VAL A 81 -8.30 16.43 1.91
C VAL A 81 -7.71 17.39 2.94
N GLU A 82 -8.47 18.36 3.43
CA GLU A 82 -7.96 19.34 4.41
C GLU A 82 -7.62 18.68 5.73
N VAL A 83 -8.51 17.83 6.26
CA VAL A 83 -8.27 17.07 7.49
C VAL A 83 -7.12 16.07 7.30
N LEU A 84 -7.04 15.45 6.12
CA LEU A 84 -5.92 14.56 5.79
C LEU A 84 -4.59 15.32 5.76
N LYS A 85 -4.51 16.46 5.08
CA LYS A 85 -3.31 17.31 5.06
C LYS A 85 -2.92 17.74 6.46
N ALA A 86 -3.87 18.23 7.26
CA ALA A 86 -3.61 18.63 8.66
C ALA A 86 -3.03 17.48 9.48
N LYS A 87 -3.55 16.26 9.32
CA LYS A 87 -3.03 15.06 10.00
C LYS A 87 -1.62 14.67 9.52
N LEU A 88 -1.37 14.73 8.21
CA LEU A 88 -0.07 14.39 7.63
C LEU A 88 1.01 15.43 7.94
N LYS A 89 0.66 16.70 8.12
CA LYS A 89 1.58 17.78 8.53
C LYS A 89 2.26 17.54 9.88
N HIS A 90 1.71 16.66 10.73
CA HIS A 90 2.37 16.25 11.97
C HIS A 90 3.60 15.35 11.71
N VAL A 91 3.72 14.75 10.53
CA VAL A 91 4.75 13.75 10.22
C VAL A 91 5.51 14.01 8.92
N ALA A 92 5.06 14.95 8.09
CA ALA A 92 5.65 15.30 6.79
C ALA A 92 5.58 16.82 6.54
N SER A 93 6.49 17.35 5.71
CA SER A 93 6.50 18.75 5.28
C SER A 93 5.31 19.07 4.36
N ASP A 94 4.98 20.36 4.19
CA ASP A 94 3.87 20.78 3.33
C ASP A 94 4.01 20.27 1.89
N GLU A 95 5.22 20.26 1.33
CA GLU A 95 5.47 19.75 -0.02
C GLU A 95 5.28 18.23 -0.13
N GLU A 96 5.70 17.47 0.87
CA GLU A 96 5.48 16.02 0.94
C GLU A 96 4.00 15.68 1.13
N VAL A 97 3.32 16.42 2.00
CA VAL A 97 1.87 16.29 2.23
C VAL A 97 1.10 16.50 0.93
N ASP A 98 1.47 17.51 0.14
CA ASP A 98 0.83 17.77 -1.14
C ASP A 98 1.11 16.67 -2.18
N LYS A 99 2.35 16.18 -2.26
CA LYS A 99 2.72 15.03 -3.11
C LYS A 99 1.99 13.74 -2.70
N ILE A 100 1.85 13.49 -1.40
CA ILE A 100 1.11 12.35 -0.84
C ILE A 100 -0.36 12.49 -1.22
N VAL A 101 -0.99 13.63 -0.94
CA VAL A 101 -2.42 13.84 -1.25
C VAL A 101 -2.69 13.68 -2.74
N GLN A 102 -1.86 14.27 -3.60
CA GLN A 102 -2.03 14.20 -5.05
C GLN A 102 -1.97 12.75 -5.58
N LYS A 103 -1.11 11.91 -4.99
CA LYS A 103 -0.93 10.52 -5.43
C LYS A 103 -1.91 9.54 -4.77
N CYS A 104 -2.32 9.81 -3.54
CA CYS A 104 -2.98 8.84 -2.67
C CYS A 104 -4.48 9.06 -2.56
N VAL A 105 -4.97 10.29 -2.79
CA VAL A 105 -6.41 10.59 -2.74
C VAL A 105 -7.03 10.34 -4.11
N VAL A 106 -7.22 9.06 -4.43
CA VAL A 106 -7.84 8.63 -5.68
C VAL A 106 -9.23 8.11 -5.40
N LYS A 107 -10.26 8.83 -5.89
CA LYS A 107 -11.66 8.39 -5.77
C LYS A 107 -11.84 7.05 -6.50
N LYS A 108 -12.28 6.04 -5.76
CA LYS A 108 -12.58 4.70 -6.29
C LYS A 108 -14.09 4.54 -6.51
N ALA A 109 -14.46 3.33 -6.93
CA ALA A 109 -15.83 2.96 -7.24
C ALA A 109 -16.77 3.06 -6.04
N THR A 110 -16.27 2.76 -4.84
CA THR A 110 -17.06 2.81 -3.61
C THR A 110 -16.34 3.64 -2.55
N PRO A 111 -17.09 4.19 -1.58
CA PRO A 111 -16.55 4.75 -0.35
C PRO A 111 -15.54 3.85 0.36
N GLU A 112 -15.81 2.54 0.45
CA GLU A 112 -14.95 1.58 1.13
C GLU A 112 -13.62 1.40 0.39
N GLU A 113 -13.65 1.26 -0.94
CA GLU A 113 -12.44 1.16 -1.75
C GLU A 113 -11.66 2.48 -1.75
N THR A 114 -12.34 3.63 -1.73
CA THR A 114 -11.68 4.94 -1.66
C THR A 114 -10.98 5.10 -0.33
N ALA A 115 -11.67 4.84 0.78
CA ALA A 115 -11.09 4.92 2.12
C ALA A 115 -9.95 3.90 2.31
N TYR A 116 -10.11 2.68 1.80
CA TYR A 116 -9.10 1.64 1.90
C TYR A 116 -7.86 1.94 1.03
N ASP A 117 -8.03 2.49 -0.18
CA ASP A 117 -6.90 2.88 -1.02
C ASP A 117 -6.12 4.05 -0.40
N THR A 118 -6.82 5.09 0.06
CA THR A 118 -6.22 6.18 0.83
C THR A 118 -5.49 5.67 2.08
N PHE A 119 -6.03 4.66 2.77
CA PHE A 119 -5.40 4.03 3.93
C PHE A 119 -4.16 3.19 3.58
N LYS A 120 -4.18 2.40 2.50
CA LYS A 120 -3.02 1.61 2.04
C LYS A 120 -1.81 2.51 1.75
N PHE A 121 -2.05 3.66 1.14
CA PHE A 121 -1.01 4.65 0.87
C PHE A 121 -0.43 5.30 2.14
N GLN A 122 -1.19 5.32 3.24
CA GLN A 122 -0.75 5.77 4.55
C GLN A 122 -0.12 4.66 5.40
N ALA A 123 -0.17 3.40 4.96
CA ALA A 123 0.09 2.24 5.79
C ALA A 123 1.59 1.97 6.00
N ILE A 124 2.31 2.94 6.58
CA ILE A 124 3.32 2.58 7.58
C ILE A 124 2.42 2.20 8.75
N THR A 125 2.60 1.03 9.36
CA THR A 125 1.67 0.70 10.45
C THR A 125 1.71 1.81 11.48
N LEU A 126 0.56 2.18 12.03
CA LEU A 126 0.54 3.16 13.11
C LEU A 126 1.46 2.72 14.26
N GLU A 127 1.64 1.41 14.46
CA GLU A 127 2.54 0.83 15.46
C GLU A 127 4.02 0.89 15.09
N GLN A 128 4.42 0.62 13.84
CA GLN A 128 5.79 0.82 13.37
C GLN A 128 6.09 2.32 13.29
N ALA A 129 5.17 3.14 12.80
CA ALA A 129 5.30 4.60 12.84
C ALA A 129 5.43 5.10 14.29
N GLU A 130 4.65 4.58 15.24
CA GLU A 130 4.79 4.86 16.68
C GLU A 130 6.13 4.38 17.24
N THR A 131 6.59 3.19 16.86
CA THR A 131 7.86 2.60 17.31
C THR A 131 9.05 3.39 16.78
N MET A 132 9.05 3.65 15.48
CA MET A 132 10.01 4.48 14.79
C MET A 132 10.03 5.90 15.33
N TYR A 133 8.86 6.47 15.62
CA TYR A 133 8.71 7.75 16.29
C TYR A 133 9.36 7.73 17.68
N LYS A 134 9.03 6.74 18.51
CA LYS A 134 9.58 6.63 19.88
C LYS A 134 11.10 6.49 19.85
N ILE A 135 11.62 5.68 18.92
CA ILE A 135 13.05 5.49 18.72
C ILE A 135 13.71 6.77 18.23
N GLY A 136 13.19 7.39 17.17
CA GLY A 136 13.71 8.62 16.58
C GLY A 136 13.73 9.78 17.56
N SER A 137 12.63 10.01 18.28
CA SER A 137 12.49 11.04 19.32
C SER A 137 13.44 10.81 20.49
N LYS A 138 13.55 9.56 20.97
CA LYS A 138 14.51 9.20 22.03
C LYS A 138 15.95 9.46 21.58
N CYS A 139 16.32 9.02 20.38
CA CYS A 139 17.65 9.28 19.83
C CYS A 139 17.91 10.77 19.63
N GLN A 140 16.90 11.54 19.23
CA GLN A 140 17.06 12.97 19.01
C GLN A 140 17.32 13.71 20.33
N ASN A 141 16.65 13.31 21.40
CA ASN A 141 16.92 13.81 22.75
C ASN A 141 18.32 13.38 23.25
N GLU A 142 18.77 12.16 22.92
CA GLU A 142 20.10 11.65 23.30
C GLU A 142 21.23 12.39 22.55
N THR A 143 21.03 12.74 21.27
CA THR A 143 22.08 13.28 20.39
C THR A 143 22.03 14.80 20.24
N GLY A 144 20.88 15.41 20.50
CA GLY A 144 20.66 16.85 20.33
C GLY A 144 20.71 17.32 18.87
N VAL A 145 20.45 16.42 17.90
CA VAL A 145 20.31 16.78 16.48
C VAL A 145 19.03 17.61 16.25
N SER A 146 19.11 18.65 15.42
CA SER A 146 17.93 19.48 15.13
C SER A 146 16.93 18.72 14.26
N GLN A 147 15.64 19.02 14.43
CA GLN A 147 14.60 18.44 13.58
C GLN A 147 14.77 18.82 12.10
N GLU A 148 15.35 19.99 11.83
CA GLU A 148 15.63 20.48 10.49
C GLU A 148 16.67 19.62 9.76
N ILE A 149 17.82 19.34 10.39
CA ILE A 149 18.87 18.49 9.80
C ILE A 149 18.33 17.08 9.53
N VAL A 150 17.58 16.55 10.50
CA VAL A 150 16.85 15.29 10.43
C VAL A 150 15.87 15.29 9.24
N ASN A 151 15.12 16.37 9.02
CA ASN A 151 14.20 16.49 7.88
C ASN A 151 14.91 16.63 6.53
N ARG A 152 16.07 17.31 6.47
CA ARG A 152 16.86 17.42 5.23
C ARG A 152 17.38 16.05 4.79
N ALA A 153 17.94 15.28 5.73
CA ALA A 153 18.38 13.91 5.48
C ALA A 153 17.25 12.98 4.98
N ARG A 154 15.99 13.20 5.38
CA ARG A 154 14.83 12.47 4.81
C ARG A 154 14.60 12.77 3.33
N ASN A 155 14.89 14.00 2.93
CA ASN A 155 14.69 14.50 1.57
C ASN A 155 15.94 14.30 0.71
N ASP A 156 16.78 13.33 1.06
CA ASP A 156 18.05 13.03 0.39
C ASP A 156 19.07 14.19 0.41
N ASP A 157 18.84 15.20 1.25
CA ASP A 157 19.77 16.29 1.50
C ASP A 157 20.64 15.94 2.72
N TRP A 158 21.67 15.15 2.44
CA TRP A 158 22.59 14.60 3.43
C TRP A 158 23.72 15.55 3.75
N GLU A 159 23.58 16.29 4.85
CA GLU A 159 24.68 17.05 5.44
C GLU A 159 25.62 16.15 6.23
N ASP A 160 26.92 16.44 6.14
CA ASP A 160 27.95 15.81 6.95
C ASP A 160 27.97 16.40 8.38
N ASP A 161 26.91 16.12 9.16
CA ASP A 161 26.74 16.62 10.52
C ASP A 161 27.03 15.53 11.58
N PRO A 162 27.93 15.76 12.55
CA PRO A 162 28.26 14.77 13.58
C PRO A 162 27.07 14.29 14.40
N LYS A 163 26.09 15.15 14.69
CA LYS A 163 24.89 14.77 15.47
C LYS A 163 23.92 13.97 14.62
N LEU A 164 23.83 14.24 13.32
CA LEU A 164 23.07 13.40 12.40
C LEU A 164 23.66 11.98 12.31
N LYS A 165 24.99 11.83 12.25
CA LYS A 165 25.62 10.51 12.28
C LYS A 165 25.35 9.76 13.59
N GLN A 166 25.42 10.45 14.72
CA GLN A 166 25.04 9.91 16.03
C GLN A 166 23.57 9.49 16.08
N GLN A 167 22.67 10.32 15.53
CA GLN A 167 21.23 10.02 15.43
C GLN A 167 21.00 8.73 14.66
N ILE A 168 21.64 8.58 13.49
CA ILE A 168 21.49 7.40 12.64
C ILE A 168 22.03 6.15 13.33
N LEU A 169 23.20 6.23 13.99
CA LEU A 169 23.74 5.11 14.75
C LEU A 169 22.80 4.72 15.89
N CYS A 170 22.29 5.69 16.65
CA CYS A 170 21.35 5.44 17.74
C CYS A 170 20.09 4.72 17.25
N VAL A 171 19.48 5.19 16.16
CA VAL A 171 18.29 4.55 15.58
C VAL A 171 18.63 3.14 15.11
N SER A 172 19.77 2.96 14.43
CA SER A 172 20.22 1.66 13.94
C SER A 172 20.37 0.64 15.07
N LYS A 173 20.92 1.04 16.22
CA LYS A 173 21.02 0.18 17.42
C LYS A 173 19.64 -0.24 17.94
N LYS A 174 18.73 0.73 18.12
CA LYS A 174 17.39 0.45 18.66
C LYS A 174 16.51 -0.38 17.71
N LEU A 175 16.84 -0.43 16.41
CA LEU A 175 16.20 -1.29 15.42
C LEU A 175 16.88 -2.66 15.25
N GLY A 176 18.00 -2.92 15.94
CA GLY A 176 18.78 -4.14 15.74
C GLY A 176 19.49 -4.22 14.38
N LEU A 177 19.67 -3.07 13.71
CA LEU A 177 20.49 -2.93 12.51
C LEU A 177 21.98 -2.75 12.84
N ALA A 178 22.27 -2.36 14.08
CA ALA A 178 23.61 -2.24 14.63
C ALA A 178 23.67 -2.89 16.02
N THR A 179 24.82 -3.44 16.39
CA THR A 179 25.11 -3.91 17.75
C THR A 179 25.31 -2.73 18.71
N GLU A 180 25.36 -2.99 20.01
CA GLU A 180 25.67 -1.95 21.01
C GLU A 180 27.08 -1.32 20.82
N SER A 181 28.04 -2.06 20.25
CA SER A 181 29.34 -1.52 19.85
C SER A 181 29.28 -0.67 18.58
N GLY A 182 28.15 -0.70 17.86
CA GLY A 182 27.90 0.05 16.64
C GLY A 182 28.37 -0.65 15.36
N GLU A 183 28.64 -1.95 15.42
CA GLU A 183 28.86 -2.77 14.23
C GLU A 183 27.53 -3.09 13.54
N MET A 184 27.45 -2.96 12.22
CA MET A 184 26.22 -3.23 11.48
C MET A 184 25.91 -4.74 11.48
N VAL A 185 24.66 -5.09 11.78
CA VAL A 185 24.19 -6.49 11.77
C VAL A 185 23.79 -6.86 10.35
N VAL A 186 24.75 -7.32 9.55
CA VAL A 186 24.61 -7.55 8.10
C VAL A 186 23.37 -8.38 7.75
N ASP A 187 23.05 -9.41 8.53
CA ASP A 187 21.88 -10.25 8.28
C ASP A 187 20.55 -9.51 8.50
N SER A 188 20.48 -8.58 9.46
CA SER A 188 19.33 -7.69 9.63
C SER A 188 19.15 -6.77 8.41
N TRP A 189 20.25 -6.27 7.85
CA TRP A 189 20.24 -5.47 6.62
C TRP A 189 19.79 -6.28 5.40
N ARG A 190 20.33 -7.50 5.21
CA ARG A 190 19.85 -8.43 4.16
C ARG A 190 18.36 -8.71 4.30
N SER A 191 17.91 -9.04 5.51
CA SER A 191 16.49 -9.32 5.79
C SER A 191 15.60 -8.12 5.52
N GLY A 192 16.04 -6.91 5.90
CA GLY A 192 15.35 -5.66 5.59
C GLY A 192 15.27 -5.38 4.09
N LEU A 193 16.39 -5.53 3.38
CA LEU A 193 16.48 -5.30 1.93
C LEU A 193 15.70 -6.33 1.12
N ARG A 194 15.68 -7.61 1.51
CA ARG A 194 14.85 -8.66 0.85
C ARG A 194 13.35 -8.35 0.88
N LYS A 195 12.88 -7.53 1.83
CA LYS A 195 11.48 -7.09 1.89
C LYS A 195 11.15 -6.02 0.83
N VAL A 196 12.15 -5.38 0.23
CA VAL A 196 11.97 -4.21 -0.65
C VAL A 196 12.76 -4.27 -1.96
N SER A 197 13.76 -5.15 -2.09
CA SER A 197 14.57 -5.39 -3.29
C SER A 197 14.01 -6.54 -4.12
N ILE A 198 14.34 -6.55 -5.41
CA ILE A 198 13.73 -7.41 -6.42
C ILE A 198 14.50 -8.73 -6.59
N SER A 199 15.77 -8.81 -6.18
CA SER A 199 16.57 -10.05 -6.27
C SER A 199 17.59 -10.20 -5.14
N ASP A 200 17.92 -11.45 -4.80
CA ASP A 200 18.97 -11.76 -3.82
C ASP A 200 20.36 -11.25 -4.27
N GLU A 201 20.63 -11.26 -5.58
CA GLU A 201 21.87 -10.70 -6.15
C GLU A 201 21.98 -9.20 -5.91
N GLU A 202 20.89 -8.46 -6.09
CA GLU A 202 20.83 -7.03 -5.82
C GLU A 202 20.97 -6.74 -4.32
N VAL A 203 20.35 -7.54 -3.46
CA VAL A 203 20.53 -7.44 -1.99
C VAL A 203 21.99 -7.60 -1.61
N GLU A 204 22.67 -8.64 -2.11
CA GLU A 204 24.09 -8.85 -1.79
C GLU A 204 24.97 -7.74 -2.35
N ARG A 205 24.68 -7.23 -3.55
CA ARG A 205 25.38 -6.06 -4.10
C ARG A 205 25.25 -4.85 -3.17
N ILE A 206 24.02 -4.49 -2.81
CA ILE A 206 23.75 -3.33 -1.93
C ILE A 206 24.43 -3.52 -0.57
N VAL A 207 24.33 -4.71 0.03
CA VAL A 207 24.96 -4.99 1.33
C VAL A 207 26.47 -4.85 1.25
N ASN A 208 27.10 -5.42 0.22
CA ASN A 208 28.55 -5.38 0.04
C ASN A 208 29.08 -3.98 -0.29
N GLU A 209 28.30 -3.15 -0.99
CA GLU A 209 28.69 -1.79 -1.35
C GLU A 209 28.41 -0.78 -0.22
N CYS A 210 27.26 -0.91 0.46
CA CYS A 210 26.75 0.11 1.38
C CYS A 210 27.04 -0.19 2.85
N VAL A 211 26.98 -1.46 3.28
CA VAL A 211 27.10 -1.85 4.69
C VAL A 211 28.56 -2.18 5.01
N VAL A 212 29.45 -1.24 4.69
CA VAL A 212 30.91 -1.38 4.81
C VAL A 212 31.42 -0.59 6.02
N LYS A 213 32.26 -1.23 6.84
CA LYS A 213 32.90 -0.61 7.99
C LYS A 213 33.71 0.63 7.58
N LYS A 214 33.46 1.75 8.26
CA LYS A 214 34.20 3.02 8.14
C LYS A 214 35.04 3.26 9.39
N ASP A 215 35.67 4.43 9.46
CA ASP A 215 36.59 4.81 10.53
C ASP A 215 35.93 4.83 11.91
N THR A 216 34.64 5.20 11.96
CA THR A 216 33.85 5.20 13.20
C THR A 216 32.54 4.42 13.03
N PRO A 217 31.92 3.95 14.13
CA PRO A 217 30.59 3.39 14.08
C PRO A 217 29.53 4.35 13.54
N GLU A 218 29.65 5.65 13.86
CA GLU A 218 28.77 6.72 13.37
C GLU A 218 28.86 6.85 11.84
N GLU A 219 30.08 6.86 11.29
CA GLU A 219 30.31 6.90 9.85
C GLU A 219 29.83 5.63 9.15
N THR A 220 30.02 4.49 9.80
CA THR A 220 29.55 3.20 9.26
C THR A 220 28.03 3.21 9.15
N ALA A 221 27.33 3.61 10.20
CA ALA A 221 25.87 3.69 10.19
C ALA A 221 25.35 4.74 9.21
N PHE A 222 25.97 5.93 9.19
CA PHE A 222 25.62 7.00 8.26
C PHE A 222 25.79 6.57 6.80
N ASN A 223 26.94 5.99 6.45
CA ASN A 223 27.19 5.47 5.10
C ASN A 223 26.21 4.35 4.75
N ALA A 224 25.98 3.39 5.66
CA ALA A 224 25.05 2.29 5.42
C ALA A 224 23.65 2.83 5.10
N VAL A 225 23.09 3.71 5.93
CA VAL A 225 21.75 4.27 5.70
C VAL A 225 21.69 5.13 4.44
N LYS A 226 22.67 6.03 4.24
CA LYS A 226 22.70 6.92 3.07
C LYS A 226 22.81 6.14 1.75
N CYS A 227 23.69 5.15 1.69
CA CYS A 227 23.93 4.37 0.47
C CYS A 227 22.79 3.39 0.15
N THR A 228 22.15 2.82 1.18
CA THR A 228 21.03 1.87 0.99
C THR A 228 19.68 2.53 0.76
N GLN A 229 19.56 3.85 0.98
CA GLN A 229 18.45 4.59 0.42
C GLN A 229 18.57 4.50 -1.09
N ILE A 230 17.88 3.53 -1.69
CA ILE A 230 17.72 3.47 -3.14
C ILE A 230 16.98 4.76 -3.51
N PRO A 231 17.62 5.70 -4.23
CA PRO A 231 16.98 6.95 -4.55
C PRO A 231 15.67 6.64 -5.29
N ASN A 232 14.62 7.43 -5.06
CA ASN A 232 13.51 7.49 -6.01
C ASN A 232 14.00 7.77 -7.44
N GLU A 233 15.21 8.32 -7.54
CA GLU A 233 15.97 8.49 -8.77
C GLU A 233 16.37 7.15 -9.39
N ALA A 234 16.69 6.07 -8.67
CA ALA A 234 17.19 4.83 -9.29
C ALA A 234 16.22 4.19 -10.30
N ILE A 235 14.92 4.12 -10.00
CA ILE A 235 13.93 3.62 -10.97
C ILE A 235 13.77 4.60 -12.13
N SER A 236 13.73 5.91 -11.83
CA SER A 236 13.62 6.95 -12.87
C SER A 236 14.90 7.05 -13.72
N GLU A 237 16.06 6.75 -13.16
CA GLU A 237 17.37 6.72 -13.79
C GLU A 237 17.55 5.44 -14.59
N ILE A 238 17.05 4.30 -14.12
CA ILE A 238 16.95 3.06 -14.86
C ILE A 238 16.01 3.25 -16.06
N GLU A 239 14.84 3.87 -15.84
CA GLU A 239 13.89 4.23 -16.90
C GLU A 239 14.52 5.19 -17.91
N LYS A 240 15.19 6.26 -17.44
CA LYS A 240 15.91 7.22 -18.29
C LYS A 240 17.09 6.58 -19.01
N LYS A 241 17.84 5.66 -18.38
CA LYS A 241 18.94 4.93 -19.01
C LYS A 241 18.40 4.06 -20.13
N CYS A 242 17.39 3.24 -19.85
CA CYS A 242 16.72 2.45 -20.88
C CYS A 242 16.17 3.37 -21.99
N GLN A 243 15.55 4.48 -21.62
CA GLN A 243 14.99 5.44 -22.56
C GLN A 243 16.06 6.04 -23.47
N ASN A 244 17.22 6.40 -22.92
CA ASN A 244 18.35 6.94 -23.66
C ASN A 244 19.05 5.88 -24.53
N GLU A 245 19.17 4.65 -24.02
CA GLU A 245 19.75 3.49 -24.74
C GLU A 245 18.89 3.13 -25.97
N ILE A 246 17.56 3.15 -25.83
CA ILE A 246 16.60 2.70 -26.86
C ILE A 246 16.09 3.87 -27.72
N GLY A 247 16.08 5.08 -27.17
CA GLY A 247 15.53 6.26 -27.80
C GLY A 247 14.00 6.22 -27.94
N VAL A 248 13.29 5.70 -26.93
CA VAL A 248 11.81 5.75 -26.86
C VAL A 248 11.34 7.16 -26.48
N SER A 249 10.30 7.66 -27.14
CA SER A 249 9.84 9.04 -26.88
C SER A 249 9.09 9.12 -25.55
N GLN A 250 9.19 10.28 -24.88
CA GLN A 250 8.45 10.51 -23.65
C GLN A 250 6.93 10.41 -23.85
N GLU A 251 6.44 10.76 -25.03
CA GLU A 251 5.02 10.63 -25.39
C GLU A 251 4.57 9.17 -25.39
N VAL A 252 5.38 8.25 -25.93
CA VAL A 252 5.08 6.81 -25.91
C VAL A 252 5.05 6.28 -24.48
N LEU A 253 6.01 6.67 -23.64
CA LEU A 253 6.02 6.30 -22.22
C LEU A 253 4.81 6.84 -21.46
N ASN A 254 4.43 8.09 -21.72
CA ASN A 254 3.26 8.72 -21.08
C ASN A 254 1.95 8.03 -21.48
N ARG A 255 1.81 7.61 -22.75
CA ARG A 255 0.64 6.84 -23.20
C ARG A 255 0.55 5.50 -22.49
N ALA A 256 1.66 4.75 -22.44
CA ALA A 256 1.71 3.46 -21.74
C ALA A 256 1.36 3.62 -20.25
N HIS A 257 1.89 4.64 -19.57
CA HIS A 257 1.55 4.96 -18.18
C HIS A 257 0.06 5.28 -17.95
N ASN A 258 -0.64 5.73 -18.99
CA ASN A 258 -2.08 6.00 -18.94
C ASN A 258 -2.92 4.80 -19.42
N GLY A 259 -2.32 3.62 -19.61
CA GLY A 259 -2.97 2.39 -20.05
C GLY A 259 -3.09 2.24 -21.56
N ASP A 260 -2.55 3.17 -22.35
CA ASP A 260 -2.49 3.06 -23.81
C ASP A 260 -1.19 2.35 -24.23
N TRP A 261 -1.26 1.01 -24.22
CA TRP A 261 -0.18 0.10 -24.63
C TRP A 261 -0.21 -0.17 -26.14
N GLY A 262 -0.01 0.89 -26.93
CA GLY A 262 0.16 0.81 -28.37
C GLY A 262 1.26 -0.17 -28.78
N ASP A 263 1.20 -0.65 -30.03
CA ASP A 263 2.20 -1.56 -30.58
C ASP A 263 3.43 -0.79 -31.08
N ASP A 264 4.28 -0.38 -30.13
CA ASP A 264 5.52 0.37 -30.41
C ASP A 264 6.75 -0.51 -30.13
N PRO A 265 7.61 -0.80 -31.14
CA PRO A 265 8.79 -1.65 -30.96
C PRO A 265 9.75 -1.14 -29.87
N LYS A 266 9.93 0.18 -29.76
CA LYS A 266 10.81 0.78 -28.75
C LYS A 266 10.21 0.70 -27.37
N LEU A 267 8.88 0.74 -27.24
CA LEU A 267 8.23 0.45 -25.97
C LEU A 267 8.42 -1.01 -25.53
N LYS A 268 8.40 -1.97 -26.47
CA LYS A 268 8.70 -3.37 -26.16
C LYS A 268 10.14 -3.56 -25.68
N GLU A 269 11.10 -2.94 -26.37
CA GLU A 269 12.51 -2.90 -25.95
C GLU A 269 12.67 -2.22 -24.58
N GLN A 270 11.93 -1.13 -24.33
CA GLN A 270 11.97 -0.40 -23.04
C GLN A 270 11.53 -1.31 -21.90
N MET A 271 10.44 -2.07 -22.06
CA MET A 271 9.96 -2.98 -21.03
C MET A 271 10.96 -4.09 -20.75
N LEU A 272 11.59 -4.65 -21.79
CA LEU A 272 12.63 -5.66 -21.62
C LEU A 272 13.85 -5.11 -20.89
N CYS A 273 14.33 -3.93 -21.27
CA CYS A 273 15.45 -3.26 -20.61
C CYS A 273 15.18 -3.04 -19.13
N MET A 274 13.99 -2.54 -18.80
CA MET A 274 13.55 -2.36 -17.42
C MET A 274 13.56 -3.69 -16.66
N PHE A 275 12.95 -4.74 -17.22
CA PHE A 275 12.88 -6.04 -16.55
C PHE A 275 14.26 -6.68 -16.34
N LYS A 276 15.19 -6.55 -17.28
CA LYS A 276 16.58 -7.00 -17.08
C LYS A 276 17.26 -6.24 -15.96
N LYS A 277 17.19 -4.90 -15.97
CA LYS A 277 17.82 -4.07 -14.93
C LYS A 277 17.18 -4.24 -13.54
N PHE A 278 15.93 -4.70 -13.47
CA PHE A 278 15.28 -5.10 -12.23
C PHE A 278 15.46 -6.57 -11.86
N GLY A 279 16.16 -7.38 -12.66
CA GLY A 279 16.30 -8.83 -12.44
C GLY A 279 15.00 -9.63 -12.64
N LEU A 280 13.94 -9.01 -13.16
CA LEU A 280 12.67 -9.66 -13.53
C LEU A 280 12.79 -10.50 -14.80
N ALA A 281 13.84 -10.24 -15.58
CA ALA A 281 14.24 -11.02 -16.74
C ALA A 281 15.74 -11.30 -16.68
N THR A 282 16.15 -12.45 -17.18
CA THR A 282 17.56 -12.78 -17.39
C THR A 282 18.19 -11.89 -18.47
N GLU A 283 19.51 -11.93 -18.62
CA GLU A 283 20.21 -11.27 -19.74
C GLU A 283 19.77 -11.78 -21.13
N SER A 284 19.33 -13.03 -21.23
CA SER A 284 18.71 -13.58 -22.45
C SER A 284 17.26 -13.11 -22.65
N GLY A 285 16.68 -12.44 -21.66
CA GLY A 285 15.33 -11.88 -21.66
C GLY A 285 14.23 -12.87 -21.29
N GLU A 286 14.58 -13.99 -20.64
CA GLU A 286 13.62 -14.93 -20.07
C GLU A 286 13.12 -14.41 -18.72
N MET A 287 11.80 -14.43 -18.50
CA MET A 287 11.22 -13.91 -17.25
C MET A 287 11.58 -14.82 -16.07
N VAL A 288 12.01 -14.21 -14.96
CA VAL A 288 12.31 -14.93 -13.71
C VAL A 288 11.02 -15.14 -12.92
N VAL A 289 10.29 -16.19 -13.28
CA VAL A 289 8.91 -16.45 -12.82
C VAL A 289 8.79 -16.48 -11.28
N ASP A 290 9.78 -17.03 -10.58
CA ASP A 290 9.75 -17.10 -9.12
C ASP A 290 9.88 -15.72 -8.46
N LEU A 291 10.60 -14.78 -9.09
CA LEU A 291 10.63 -13.39 -8.63
C LEU A 291 9.28 -12.69 -8.86
N TRP A 292 8.62 -12.96 -9.99
CA TRP A 292 7.26 -12.48 -10.23
C TRP A 292 6.27 -12.99 -9.17
N ARG A 293 6.33 -14.28 -8.80
CA ARG A 293 5.51 -14.84 -7.71
C ARG A 293 5.76 -14.12 -6.40
N SER A 294 7.04 -13.97 -6.03
CA SER A 294 7.44 -13.28 -4.80
C SER A 294 6.95 -11.84 -4.76
N LEU A 295 7.08 -11.07 -5.85
CA LEU A 295 6.59 -9.70 -5.92
C LEU A 295 5.08 -9.60 -5.80
N LEU A 296 4.32 -10.47 -6.48
CA LEU A 296 2.86 -10.48 -6.40
C LEU A 296 2.39 -10.80 -4.97
N LYS A 297 3.05 -11.74 -4.29
CA LYS A 297 2.77 -12.04 -2.86
C LYS A 297 3.11 -10.86 -1.95
N GLN A 298 4.21 -10.15 -2.20
CA GLN A 298 4.56 -8.94 -1.45
C GLN A 298 3.53 -7.82 -1.61
N LEU A 299 2.80 -7.78 -2.74
CA LEU A 299 1.68 -6.86 -2.97
C LEU A 299 0.38 -7.30 -2.27
N GLY A 300 0.42 -8.39 -1.49
CA GLY A 300 -0.73 -8.91 -0.75
C GLY A 300 -1.68 -9.78 -1.58
N ILE A 301 -1.25 -10.20 -2.77
CA ILE A 301 -2.02 -11.12 -3.64
C ILE A 301 -1.90 -12.54 -3.07
N ASN A 302 -3.02 -13.24 -2.98
CA ASN A 302 -3.06 -14.60 -2.43
C ASN A 302 -2.46 -15.62 -3.41
N ASP A 303 -2.08 -16.80 -2.93
CA ASP A 303 -1.36 -17.81 -3.73
C ASP A 303 -2.12 -18.26 -4.98
N GLU A 304 -3.45 -18.41 -4.91
CA GLU A 304 -4.27 -18.84 -6.06
C GLU A 304 -4.29 -17.77 -7.16
N GLU A 305 -4.45 -16.50 -6.76
CA GLU A 305 -4.45 -15.36 -7.66
C GLU A 305 -3.05 -15.07 -8.22
N VAL A 306 -1.99 -15.28 -7.43
CA VAL A 306 -0.59 -15.21 -7.90
C VAL A 306 -0.36 -16.19 -9.04
N GLU A 307 -0.75 -17.46 -8.89
CA GLU A 307 -0.57 -18.45 -9.96
C GLU A 307 -1.45 -18.13 -11.17
N SER A 308 -2.65 -17.60 -10.98
CA SER A 308 -3.49 -17.13 -12.09
C SER A 308 -2.80 -16.02 -12.89
N ILE A 309 -2.29 -14.99 -12.22
CA ILE A 309 -1.61 -13.85 -12.84
C ILE A 309 -0.33 -14.32 -13.54
N VAL A 310 0.47 -15.16 -12.90
CA VAL A 310 1.72 -15.67 -13.49
C VAL A 310 1.43 -16.48 -14.76
N ASN A 311 0.45 -17.38 -14.73
CA ASN A 311 0.12 -18.23 -15.87
C ASN A 311 -0.54 -17.45 -17.03
N GLU A 312 -1.23 -16.35 -16.75
CA GLU A 312 -1.88 -15.53 -17.78
C GLU A 312 -0.96 -14.43 -18.34
N CYS A 313 -0.17 -13.80 -17.48
CA CYS A 313 0.59 -12.60 -17.81
C CYS A 313 2.05 -12.88 -18.15
N VAL A 314 2.70 -13.79 -17.42
CA VAL A 314 4.15 -14.06 -17.54
C VAL A 314 4.39 -15.19 -18.54
N VAL A 315 3.83 -15.04 -19.74
CA VAL A 315 3.84 -16.07 -20.79
C VAL A 315 4.86 -15.73 -21.87
N LYS A 316 5.76 -16.67 -22.15
CA LYS A 316 6.76 -16.55 -23.23
C LYS A 316 6.08 -16.27 -24.58
N LYS A 317 6.58 -15.28 -25.29
CA LYS A 317 6.17 -14.87 -26.64
C LYS A 317 7.28 -15.16 -27.64
N ASP A 318 7.06 -14.77 -28.89
CA ASP A 318 7.98 -15.03 -30.01
C ASP A 318 9.34 -14.37 -29.78
N THR A 319 9.35 -13.22 -29.10
CA THR A 319 10.58 -12.50 -28.73
C THR A 319 10.62 -12.17 -27.23
N PRO A 320 11.82 -11.97 -26.66
CA PRO A 320 11.96 -11.47 -25.30
C PRO A 320 11.28 -10.11 -25.07
N GLU A 321 11.35 -9.21 -26.06
CA GLU A 321 10.73 -7.89 -26.05
C GLU A 321 9.21 -8.00 -25.97
N GLU A 322 8.61 -8.88 -26.77
CA GLU A 322 7.17 -9.16 -26.68
C GLU A 322 6.76 -9.86 -25.40
N THR A 323 7.63 -10.70 -24.85
CA THR A 323 7.39 -11.35 -23.55
C THR A 323 7.32 -10.31 -22.45
N ALA A 324 8.32 -9.42 -22.37
CA ALA A 324 8.36 -8.36 -21.37
C ALA A 324 7.20 -7.37 -21.54
N PHE A 325 6.93 -6.94 -22.77
CA PHE A 325 5.82 -6.04 -23.07
C PHE A 325 4.47 -6.61 -22.70
N ASN A 326 4.18 -7.87 -23.10
CA ASN A 326 2.91 -8.50 -22.78
C ASN A 326 2.76 -8.76 -21.28
N THR A 327 3.86 -9.09 -20.59
CA THR A 327 3.85 -9.23 -19.13
C THR A 327 3.47 -7.91 -18.46
N ALA A 328 4.11 -6.79 -18.85
CA ALA A 328 3.81 -5.46 -18.32
C ALA A 328 2.38 -5.00 -18.62
N LYS A 329 1.96 -5.15 -19.89
CA LYS A 329 0.62 -4.80 -20.37
C LYS A 329 -0.47 -5.62 -19.70
N SER A 330 -0.28 -6.93 -19.61
CA SER A 330 -1.28 -7.84 -19.03
C SER A 330 -1.48 -7.54 -17.54
N HIS A 331 -0.40 -7.27 -16.80
CA HIS A 331 -0.48 -6.85 -15.41
C HIS A 331 -1.24 -5.51 -15.23
N ASP A 332 -0.96 -4.51 -16.07
CA ASP A 332 -1.68 -3.23 -16.04
C ASP A 332 -3.17 -3.39 -16.40
N ILE A 333 -3.48 -4.19 -17.43
CA ILE A 333 -4.86 -4.49 -17.84
C ILE A 333 -5.61 -5.23 -16.74
N GLN A 334 -5.03 -6.22 -16.07
CA GLN A 334 -5.68 -6.92 -14.97
C GLN A 334 -5.96 -5.98 -13.79
N ASN A 335 -5.00 -5.15 -13.40
CA ASN A 335 -5.20 -4.13 -12.37
C ASN A 335 -6.36 -3.17 -12.72
N GLN A 336 -6.50 -2.80 -13.99
CA GLN A 336 -7.62 -1.97 -14.48
C GLN A 336 -8.94 -2.75 -14.62
N ALA A 337 -8.89 -4.00 -15.06
CA ALA A 337 -10.04 -4.88 -15.25
C ALA A 337 -10.65 -5.29 -13.92
N GLU A 338 -9.84 -5.52 -12.88
CA GLU A 338 -10.32 -5.72 -11.52
C GLU A 338 -10.97 -4.46 -10.97
N ALA A 339 -10.36 -3.29 -11.17
CA ALA A 339 -10.96 -2.01 -10.80
C ALA A 339 -12.33 -1.80 -11.49
N ASN A 340 -12.48 -2.23 -12.75
CA ASN A 340 -13.71 -2.10 -13.54
C ASN A 340 -14.73 -3.23 -13.29
N GLY A 341 -14.28 -4.45 -13.00
CA GLY A 341 -15.12 -5.60 -12.65
C GLY A 341 -15.73 -5.45 -11.26
N ARG A 342 -14.99 -4.85 -10.31
CA ARG A 342 -15.53 -4.40 -9.02
C ARG A 342 -16.61 -3.33 -9.21
N ARG A 343 -16.43 -2.38 -10.14
CA ARG A 343 -17.48 -1.39 -10.52
C ARG A 343 -18.76 -2.05 -11.07
N ARG A 344 -18.65 -2.99 -12.01
CA ARG A 344 -19.83 -3.66 -12.62
C ARG A 344 -20.58 -4.57 -11.64
N ARG A 345 -19.88 -5.28 -10.76
CA ARG A 345 -20.51 -6.10 -9.69
C ARG A 345 -21.25 -5.22 -8.67
N SER A 346 -20.66 -4.08 -8.29
CA SER A 346 -21.31 -3.09 -7.42
C SER A 346 -22.59 -2.52 -8.04
N ALA A 347 -22.57 -2.18 -9.34
CA ALA A 347 -23.74 -1.66 -10.05
C ALA A 347 -24.87 -2.68 -10.18
N LYS A 348 -24.56 -3.96 -10.49
CA LYS A 348 -25.58 -5.02 -10.56
C LYS A 348 -26.19 -5.34 -9.18
N ASN A 349 -25.40 -5.27 -8.11
CA ASN A 349 -25.92 -5.46 -6.75
C ASN A 349 -26.83 -4.33 -6.30
N ALA A 350 -26.53 -3.07 -6.68
CA ALA A 350 -27.42 -1.94 -6.42
C ALA A 350 -28.80 -2.13 -7.06
N VAL A 351 -28.86 -2.56 -8.33
CA VAL A 351 -30.13 -2.83 -9.03
C VAL A 351 -30.97 -3.92 -8.34
N VAL A 352 -30.34 -4.99 -7.84
CA VAL A 352 -31.05 -6.07 -7.12
C VAL A 352 -31.55 -5.58 -5.76
N VAL A 353 -30.75 -4.80 -5.03
CA VAL A 353 -31.13 -4.21 -3.74
C VAL A 353 -32.30 -3.22 -3.91
N ASP A 354 -32.29 -2.40 -4.95
CA ASP A 354 -33.37 -1.45 -5.24
C ASP A 354 -34.68 -2.14 -5.64
N PHE A 355 -34.60 -3.23 -6.42
CA PHE A 355 -35.77 -4.07 -6.73
C PHE A 355 -36.41 -4.64 -5.46
N TRP A 356 -35.62 -5.17 -4.54
CA TRP A 356 -36.14 -5.70 -3.28
C TRP A 356 -36.66 -4.61 -2.36
N ARG A 357 -36.01 -3.44 -2.32
CA ARG A 357 -36.47 -2.27 -1.56
C ARG A 357 -37.86 -1.81 -2.01
N GLU A 358 -38.08 -1.75 -3.32
CA GLU A 358 -39.39 -1.41 -3.89
C GLU A 358 -40.47 -2.43 -3.49
N LYS A 359 -40.14 -3.72 -3.46
CA LYS A 359 -41.09 -4.78 -3.08
C LYS A 359 -41.40 -4.78 -1.59
N VAL A 360 -40.41 -4.54 -0.74
CA VAL A 360 -40.58 -4.52 0.72
C VAL A 360 -41.41 -3.32 1.18
N ARG A 361 -41.23 -2.14 0.55
CA ARG A 361 -42.06 -0.96 0.81
C ARG A 361 -43.55 -1.15 0.53
N LYS A 362 -43.92 -2.15 -0.27
CA LYS A 362 -45.35 -2.45 -0.53
C LYS A 362 -46.02 -3.21 0.62
N VAL A 363 -45.24 -3.72 1.57
CA VAL A 363 -45.72 -4.57 2.67
C VAL A 363 -45.23 -4.11 4.05
N SER A 364 -44.42 -3.05 4.10
CA SER A 364 -43.95 -2.39 5.31
C SER A 364 -43.89 -0.89 5.04
N ASP A 365 -44.65 -0.12 5.82
CA ASP A 365 -44.69 1.35 5.76
C ASP A 365 -43.60 2.00 6.63
N ASP A 366 -42.78 1.18 7.30
CA ASP A 366 -41.66 1.61 8.13
C ASP A 366 -40.36 1.52 7.30
N ASP A 367 -39.78 2.67 6.98
CA ASP A 367 -38.51 2.76 6.25
C ASP A 367 -37.34 2.14 7.03
N GLU A 368 -37.35 2.17 8.37
CA GLU A 368 -36.30 1.55 9.18
C GLU A 368 -36.38 0.02 9.12
N GLU A 369 -37.59 -0.52 9.12
CA GLU A 369 -37.86 -1.94 8.95
C GLU A 369 -37.56 -2.41 7.52
N THR A 370 -37.95 -1.60 6.53
CA THR A 370 -37.61 -1.81 5.12
C THR A 370 -36.11 -1.90 4.92
N GLU A 371 -35.32 -1.02 5.54
CA GLU A 371 -33.86 -1.07 5.44
C GLU A 371 -33.24 -2.24 6.22
N LYS A 372 -33.88 -2.73 7.28
CA LYS A 372 -33.45 -3.95 7.99
C LYS A 372 -33.64 -5.20 7.12
N ILE A 373 -34.79 -5.32 6.44
CA ILE A 373 -35.09 -6.38 5.47
C ILE A 373 -34.20 -6.21 4.22
N VAL A 374 -34.01 -4.96 3.81
CA VAL A 374 -32.97 -4.40 2.93
C VAL A 374 -31.68 -5.22 2.89
N LYS A 375 -31.07 -5.19 4.07
CA LYS A 375 -29.75 -5.74 4.40
C LYS A 375 -29.70 -7.26 4.38
N CYS A 376 -30.83 -7.95 4.36
CA CYS A 376 -30.88 -9.40 4.21
C CYS A 376 -30.62 -9.87 2.78
N VAL A 377 -30.78 -8.98 1.79
CA VAL A 377 -30.56 -9.29 0.37
C VAL A 377 -29.06 -9.30 0.09
N VAL A 378 -28.44 -10.46 0.28
CA VAL A 378 -27.02 -10.69 -0.03
C VAL A 378 -26.94 -11.65 -1.21
N LYS A 379 -26.44 -11.16 -2.35
CA LYS A 379 -26.27 -11.98 -3.55
C LYS A 379 -25.30 -13.14 -3.28
N ARG A 380 -25.73 -14.35 -3.64
CA ARG A 380 -24.97 -15.60 -3.62
C ARG A 380 -24.74 -16.09 -5.05
N ASP A 381 -24.02 -17.20 -5.18
CA ASP A 381 -23.55 -17.71 -6.47
C ASP A 381 -24.72 -18.15 -7.35
N THR A 382 -25.84 -18.55 -6.75
CA THR A 382 -27.11 -18.84 -7.44
C THR A 382 -28.26 -17.95 -6.96
N ILE A 383 -29.30 -17.84 -7.79
CA ILE A 383 -30.52 -17.09 -7.45
C ILE A 383 -31.24 -17.80 -6.30
N GLU A 384 -31.25 -19.13 -6.32
CA GLU A 384 -31.85 -20.01 -5.33
C GLU A 384 -31.21 -19.80 -3.95
N GLU A 385 -29.87 -19.75 -3.89
CA GLU A 385 -29.15 -19.46 -2.65
C GLU A 385 -29.37 -18.03 -2.16
N THR A 386 -29.43 -17.07 -3.09
CA THR A 386 -29.71 -15.67 -2.77
C THR A 386 -31.09 -15.54 -2.13
N VAL A 387 -32.11 -16.16 -2.73
CA VAL A 387 -33.49 -16.16 -2.22
C VAL A 387 -33.57 -16.90 -0.88
N PHE A 388 -32.95 -18.08 -0.77
CA PHE A 388 -32.97 -18.88 0.45
C PHE A 388 -32.31 -18.16 1.64
N HIS A 389 -31.14 -17.56 1.43
CA HIS A 389 -30.46 -16.80 2.49
C HIS A 389 -31.18 -15.52 2.85
N THR A 390 -31.71 -14.80 1.86
CA THR A 390 -32.52 -13.61 2.09
C THR A 390 -33.73 -13.98 2.95
N PHE A 391 -34.47 -15.01 2.56
CA PHE A 391 -35.63 -15.49 3.31
C PHE A 391 -35.27 -15.90 4.75
N LYS A 392 -34.20 -16.66 4.94
CA LYS A 392 -33.72 -17.07 6.27
C LYS A 392 -33.36 -15.87 7.16
N CYS A 393 -32.73 -14.85 6.58
CA CYS A 393 -32.40 -13.61 7.28
C CYS A 393 -33.66 -12.80 7.63
N VAL A 394 -34.61 -12.66 6.70
CA VAL A 394 -35.88 -11.96 6.93
C VAL A 394 -36.66 -12.64 8.07
N MET A 395 -36.81 -13.97 8.02
CA MET A 395 -37.48 -14.74 9.07
C MET A 395 -36.81 -14.60 10.44
N LYS A 396 -35.47 -14.48 10.47
CA LYS A 396 -34.72 -14.26 11.71
C LYS A 396 -34.97 -12.87 12.31
N ASN A 397 -35.16 -11.86 11.47
CA ASN A 397 -35.41 -10.48 11.91
C ASN A 397 -36.87 -10.21 12.28
N LYS A 398 -37.78 -11.17 12.04
CA LYS A 398 -39.22 -11.11 12.43
C LYS A 398 -39.88 -9.75 12.14
N PRO A 399 -39.85 -9.27 10.88
CA PRO A 399 -40.48 -8.00 10.57
C PRO A 399 -41.99 -8.05 10.77
N LYS A 400 -42.55 -6.92 11.16
CA LYS A 400 -43.98 -6.66 11.30
C LYS A 400 -44.52 -6.31 9.92
N PHE A 401 -45.02 -7.31 9.21
CA PHE A 401 -45.78 -7.04 7.99
C PHE A 401 -47.16 -6.52 8.37
N SER A 402 -47.60 -5.45 7.69
CA SER A 402 -48.99 -5.06 7.72
C SER A 402 -49.83 -6.21 7.11
N PRO A 403 -51.04 -6.50 7.63
CA PRO A 403 -51.95 -7.42 6.97
C PRO A 403 -52.17 -6.95 5.54
N VAL A 404 -51.95 -7.84 4.57
CA VAL A 404 -52.29 -7.58 3.18
C VAL A 404 -53.79 -7.84 3.05
N ASP A 405 -54.55 -6.81 2.67
CA ASP A 405 -55.98 -6.96 2.33
C ASP A 405 -56.21 -7.90 1.13
#